data_AF-A0A2M7VB52-F1
#
_entry.id   AF-A0A2M7VB52-F1
#
_cell.length_a   1.000
_cell.length_b   1.000
_cell.length_c   1.000
_cell.angle_alpha   90.00
_cell.angle_beta   90.00
_cell.angle_gamma   90.00
#
_symmetry.space_group_name_H-M   'P 1'
#
loop_
_entity.id
_entity.type
_entity.pdbx_description
1 polymer ?
#
loop_
_entity_poly.entity_id
_entity_poly.type
_entity_poly.pdbx_seq_one_letter_code
_entity_poly.pdbx_strand_id
1 'polypeptide(L)'
;MKKSLPFILVLLVIILSSAYLLWPKYVSHDKQADTIEKPAIVDFFACGDYCPGAPEQYTVKVYQDVTDETQCKDLGGTPASFQGWTEVHYCLAE
;
A
#
# COMPACT_ATOMS: atom_id res chain seq x y z
N MET A 1 -18.76 -32.24 52.48
CA MET A 1 -19.70 -31.95 51.37
C MET A 1 -19.13 -30.81 50.51
N LYS A 2 -18.39 -31.11 49.43
CA LYS A 2 -17.87 -30.11 48.47
C LYS A 2 -18.77 -30.06 47.23
N LYS A 3 -20.01 -29.57 47.37
CA LYS A 3 -20.97 -29.44 46.27
C LYS A 3 -20.64 -28.30 45.28
N SER A 4 -19.65 -27.47 45.60
CA SER A 4 -19.21 -26.32 44.78
C SER A 4 -18.18 -26.67 43.70
N LEU A 5 -17.55 -27.84 43.75
CA LEU A 5 -16.54 -28.27 42.79
C LEU A 5 -17.04 -28.36 41.32
N PRO A 6 -18.25 -28.89 41.02
CA PRO A 6 -18.72 -28.94 39.63
C PRO A 6 -19.08 -27.55 39.09
N PHE A 7 -19.52 -26.63 39.95
CA PHE A 7 -19.93 -25.28 39.53
C PHE A 7 -18.71 -24.44 39.10
N ILE A 8 -17.59 -24.60 39.80
CA ILE A 8 -16.32 -23.91 39.47
C ILE A 8 -15.76 -24.40 38.13
N LEU A 9 -15.85 -25.71 37.85
CA LEU A 9 -15.42 -26.29 36.58
C LEU A 9 -16.22 -25.76 35.39
N VAL A 10 -17.54 -25.65 35.53
CA VAL A 10 -18.40 -25.11 34.47
C VAL A 10 -18.09 -23.63 34.19
N LEU A 11 -17.88 -22.83 35.24
CA LEU A 11 -17.49 -21.43 35.11
C LEU A 11 -16.15 -21.25 34.38
N LEU A 12 -15.15 -22.09 34.69
CA LEU A 12 -13.85 -22.06 34.01
C LEU A 12 -13.95 -22.36 32.51
N VAL A 13 -14.77 -23.34 32.13
CA VAL A 13 -14.98 -23.69 30.71
C VAL A 13 -15.64 -22.54 29.93
N ILE A 14 -16.58 -21.82 30.56
CA ILE A 14 -17.25 -20.66 29.95
C ILE A 14 -16.27 -19.48 29.77
N ILE A 15 -15.39 -19.25 30.73
CA ILE A 15 -14.39 -18.17 30.65
C ILE A 15 -13.35 -18.48 29.57
N LEU A 16 -12.87 -19.73 29.50
CA LEU A 16 -11.91 -20.15 28.47
C LEU A 16 -12.48 -20.08 27.05
N SER A 17 -13.74 -20.48 26.87
CA SER A 17 -14.41 -20.43 25.55
C SER A 17 -14.69 -19.00 25.09
N SER A 18 -15.13 -18.12 25.99
CA SER A 18 -15.34 -16.69 25.66
C SER A 18 -14.04 -15.96 25.34
N ALA A 19 -12.94 -16.26 26.05
CA ALA A 19 -11.62 -15.75 25.71
C ALA A 19 -11.15 -16.23 24.32
N TYR A 20 -11.39 -17.50 23.97
CA TYR A 20 -11.04 -18.04 22.65
C TYR A 20 -11.82 -17.37 21.51
N LEU A 21 -13.11 -17.09 21.72
CA LEU A 21 -13.95 -16.42 20.72
C LEU A 21 -13.61 -14.93 20.53
N LEU A 22 -13.05 -14.28 21.55
CA LEU A 22 -12.67 -12.86 21.51
C LEU A 22 -11.23 -12.63 21.05
N TRP A 23 -10.39 -13.67 21.01
CA TRP A 23 -8.99 -13.60 20.57
C TRP A 23 -8.78 -13.01 19.16
N PRO A 24 -9.53 -13.41 18.10
CA PRO A 24 -9.28 -12.87 16.76
C PRO A 24 -9.64 -11.39 16.62
N LYS A 25 -10.42 -10.81 17.54
CA LYS A 25 -10.77 -9.37 17.50
C LYS A 25 -9.74 -8.47 18.19
N TYR A 26 -8.82 -9.03 18.98
CA TYR A 26 -7.85 -8.26 19.77
C TYR A 26 -6.43 -8.29 19.17
N VAL A 27 -6.21 -9.01 18.08
CA VAL A 27 -4.97 -8.90 17.30
C VAL A 27 -5.04 -7.59 16.52
N SER A 28 -4.65 -6.50 17.18
CA SER A 28 -4.25 -5.27 16.49
C SER A 28 -3.12 -5.66 15.55
N HIS A 29 -3.37 -5.51 14.25
CA HIS A 29 -2.31 -5.45 13.26
C HIS A 29 -1.45 -4.24 13.63
N ASP A 30 -0.32 -4.47 14.30
CA ASP A 30 0.74 -3.48 14.37
C ASP A 30 0.97 -3.05 12.93
N LYS A 31 0.79 -1.75 12.66
CA LYS A 31 1.21 -1.15 11.41
C LYS A 31 2.73 -1.31 11.38
N GLN A 32 3.18 -2.43 10.85
CA GLN A 32 4.52 -2.58 10.34
C GLN A 32 4.66 -1.39 9.39
N ALA A 33 5.46 -0.41 9.81
CA ALA A 33 5.90 0.65 8.93
C ALA A 33 6.81 -0.04 7.92
N ASP A 34 6.20 -0.72 6.95
CA ASP A 34 6.88 -1.14 5.75
C ASP A 34 7.45 0.14 5.17
N THR A 35 8.76 0.25 5.28
CA THR A 35 9.51 1.22 4.51
C THR A 35 9.32 0.75 3.08
N ILE A 36 8.32 1.32 2.40
CA ILE A 36 8.08 1.07 0.98
C ILE A 36 9.42 1.41 0.30
N GLU A 37 10.13 0.38 -0.15
CA GLU A 37 11.38 0.56 -0.86
C GLU A 37 11.04 1.33 -2.15
N LYS A 38 11.50 2.59 -2.21
CA LYS A 38 11.19 3.45 -3.33
C LYS A 38 11.93 2.94 -4.58
N PRO A 39 11.25 2.80 -5.74
CA PRO A 39 11.89 2.47 -7.00
C PRO A 39 12.95 3.50 -7.38
N ALA A 40 13.87 3.10 -8.28
CA ALA A 40 14.87 4.02 -8.81
C ALA A 40 14.21 5.21 -9.52
N ILE A 41 14.80 6.39 -9.40
CA ILE A 41 14.37 7.58 -10.13
C ILE A 41 15.17 7.68 -11.43
N VAL A 42 14.46 7.70 -12.56
CA VAL A 42 15.07 7.72 -13.90
C VAL A 42 14.61 8.94 -14.70
N ASP A 43 15.43 9.35 -15.67
CA ASP A 43 14.99 10.30 -16.69
C ASP A 43 14.00 9.64 -17.63
N PHE A 44 12.89 10.32 -17.88
CA PHE A 44 11.82 9.86 -18.74
C PHE A 44 11.38 10.98 -19.68
N PHE A 45 11.25 10.65 -20.96
CA PHE A 45 10.81 11.60 -21.97
C PHE A 45 9.28 11.59 -22.05
N ALA A 46 8.64 12.52 -21.35
CA ALA A 46 7.19 12.64 -21.22
C ALA A 46 6.56 13.42 -22.39
N CYS A 47 6.73 12.89 -23.60
CA CYS A 47 6.07 13.44 -24.77
C CYS A 47 5.74 12.36 -25.80
N GLY A 48 4.60 12.55 -26.48
CA GLY A 48 4.06 11.64 -27.49
C GLY A 48 4.62 11.87 -28.89
N ASP A 49 3.74 11.84 -29.89
CA ASP A 49 4.13 11.82 -31.31
C ASP A 49 4.67 13.17 -31.84
N TYR A 50 4.27 14.27 -31.21
CA TYR A 50 4.69 15.61 -31.59
C TYR A 50 5.06 16.46 -30.38
N CYS A 51 6.33 16.82 -30.30
CA CYS A 51 6.96 17.52 -29.17
C CYS A 51 7.60 18.82 -29.65
N PRO A 52 6.84 19.93 -29.73
CA PRO A 52 7.38 21.19 -30.23
C PRO A 52 8.42 21.76 -29.26
N GLY A 53 9.64 22.02 -29.72
CA GLY A 53 10.69 22.63 -28.91
C GLY A 53 11.85 21.68 -28.62
N ALA A 54 12.56 21.95 -27.53
CA ALA A 54 13.78 21.23 -27.19
C ALA A 54 13.46 19.99 -26.32
N PRO A 55 14.12 18.83 -26.53
CA PRO A 55 13.81 17.60 -25.80
C PRO A 55 13.88 17.71 -24.27
N GLU A 56 14.74 18.59 -23.77
CA GLU A 56 14.96 18.81 -22.34
C GLU A 56 13.70 19.35 -21.64
N GLN A 57 12.80 20.01 -22.37
CA GLN A 57 11.53 20.53 -21.86
C GLN A 57 10.54 19.41 -21.49
N TYR A 58 10.77 18.21 -22.01
CA TYR A 58 9.91 17.03 -21.84
C TYR A 58 10.56 15.95 -20.99
N THR A 59 11.83 16.14 -20.59
CA THR A 59 12.53 15.18 -19.75
C THR A 59 12.16 15.43 -18.30
N VAL A 60 11.50 14.44 -17.68
CA VAL A 60 11.05 14.48 -16.28
C VAL A 60 11.68 13.34 -15.50
N LYS A 61 11.72 13.48 -14.17
CA LYS A 61 12.13 12.41 -13.27
C LYS A 61 10.92 11.59 -12.85
N VAL A 62 11.01 10.27 -12.99
CA VAL A 62 9.91 9.34 -12.66
C VAL A 62 10.41 8.18 -11.81
N TYR A 63 9.52 7.59 -11.03
CA TYR A 63 9.78 6.27 -10.43
C TYR A 63 9.74 5.20 -11.53
N GLN A 64 10.82 4.44 -11.64
CA GLN A 64 11.00 3.41 -12.65
C GLN A 64 9.89 2.34 -12.54
N ASP A 65 9.29 2.00 -13.69
CA ASP A 65 8.27 0.95 -13.84
C ASP A 65 6.98 1.14 -13.01
N VAL A 66 6.70 2.37 -12.54
CA VAL A 66 5.45 2.69 -11.81
C VAL A 66 4.45 3.37 -12.75
N THR A 67 3.42 2.62 -13.13
CA THR A 67 2.32 3.11 -14.01
C THR A 67 0.96 3.11 -13.32
N ASP A 68 0.82 2.47 -12.16
CA ASP A 68 -0.42 2.44 -11.38
C ASP A 68 -0.57 3.72 -10.54
N GLU A 69 -1.76 4.31 -10.56
CA GLU A 69 -2.04 5.56 -9.86
C GLU A 69 -1.96 5.41 -8.33
N THR A 70 -2.41 4.27 -7.80
CA THR A 70 -2.44 4.02 -6.36
C THR A 70 -1.04 3.80 -5.85
N GLN A 71 -0.26 2.95 -6.53
CA GLN A 71 1.16 2.74 -6.24
C GLN A 71 1.95 4.06 -6.30
N CYS A 72 1.67 4.90 -7.29
CA CYS A 72 2.32 6.20 -7.42
C CYS A 72 2.06 7.11 -6.21
N LYS A 73 0.80 7.15 -5.73
CA LYS A 73 0.40 7.91 -4.55
C LYS A 73 1.03 7.35 -3.27
N ASP A 74 1.10 6.03 -3.12
CA ASP A 74 1.72 5.38 -1.96
C ASP A 74 3.22 5.67 -1.86
N LEU A 75 3.90 5.89 -3.01
CA LEU A 75 5.30 6.30 -3.08
C LEU A 75 5.52 7.81 -2.82
N GLY A 76 4.44 8.59 -2.71
CA GLY A 76 4.48 10.05 -2.63
C GLY A 76 4.83 10.71 -3.96
N GLY A 77 4.59 10.05 -5.09
CA GLY A 77 4.73 10.63 -6.42
C GLY A 77 3.44 11.29 -6.92
N THR A 78 3.52 11.90 -8.11
CA THR A 78 2.36 12.48 -8.79
C THR A 78 2.02 11.68 -10.05
N PRO A 79 0.83 11.05 -10.14
CA PRO A 79 0.40 10.37 -11.35
C PRO A 79 0.26 11.35 -12.52
N ALA A 80 0.77 10.98 -13.68
CA ALA A 80 0.66 11.77 -14.89
C ALA A 80 0.49 10.87 -16.12
N SER A 81 -0.05 11.44 -17.19
CA SER A 81 -0.13 10.78 -18.47
C SER A 81 0.03 11.75 -19.63
N PHE A 82 0.43 11.23 -20.78
CA PHE A 82 0.37 11.94 -22.05
C PHE A 82 -0.23 11.05 -23.13
N GLN A 83 -0.78 11.68 -24.16
CA GLN A 83 -1.33 11.00 -25.33
C GLN A 83 -0.29 10.92 -26.45
N GLY A 84 0.09 9.71 -26.84
CA GLY A 84 0.76 9.41 -28.13
C GLY A 84 -0.11 8.46 -28.95
N TRP A 85 0.51 7.47 -29.59
CA TRP A 85 -0.19 6.32 -30.21
C TRP A 85 -1.14 5.61 -29.23
N THR A 86 -0.76 5.58 -27.96
CA THR A 86 -1.60 5.16 -26.83
C THR A 86 -1.47 6.19 -25.71
N GLU A 87 -2.40 6.15 -24.75
CA GLU A 87 -2.20 6.82 -23.47
C GLU A 87 -1.05 6.12 -22.72
N VAL A 88 -0.10 6.91 -22.22
CA VAL A 88 1.05 6.44 -21.43
C VAL A 88 0.94 7.02 -20.04
N HIS A 89 0.81 6.16 -19.04
CA HIS A 89 0.80 6.54 -17.62
C HIS A 89 2.19 6.40 -17.01
N TYR A 90 2.58 7.34 -16.17
CA TYR A 90 3.85 7.36 -15.46
C TYR A 90 3.72 8.07 -14.11
N CYS A 91 4.65 7.79 -13.21
CA CYS A 91 4.66 8.39 -11.87
C CYS A 91 5.81 9.39 -11.71
N LEU A 92 5.50 10.69 -11.63
CA LEU A 92 6.49 11.73 -11.36
C LEU A 92 7.08 11.54 -9.96
N ALA A 93 8.42 11.56 -9.90
CA ALA A 93 9.15 11.58 -8.63
C ALA A 93 9.36 13.04 -8.21
N GLU A 94 8.97 13.39 -6.97
CA GLU A 94 9.24 14.69 -6.36
C GLU A 94 10.75 14.99 -6.21
#